data_AF-A0A5C2LJI1-F1
#
_entry.id   AF-A0A5C2LJI1-F1
#
_cell.length_a   1.000
_cell.length_b   1.000
_cell.length_c   1.000
_cell.angle_alpha   90.00
_cell.angle_beta   90.00
_cell.angle_gamma   90.00
#
_symmetry.space_group_name_H-M   'P 1'
#
loop_
_entity.id
_entity.type
_entity.pdbx_description
1 polymer ?
#
loop_
_entity_poly.entity_id
_entity_poly.type
_entity_poly.pdbx_seq_one_letter_code
_entity_poly.pdbx_strand_id
1 'polypeptide(L)' 'MDPETLDNLIESFVLREGTDYGEYERSLADKVADVKQQLKRGEAVLVWSELHETVNIMPRALFNG' A
#
# COMPACT_ATOMS: atom_id res chain seq x y z
N MET A 1 7.14 7.08 14.19
CA MET A 1 7.21 6.49 12.84
C MET A 1 7.22 7.65 11.88
N ASP A 2 8.31 7.83 11.16
CA ASP A 2 8.48 8.95 10.24
C ASP A 2 7.48 8.83 9.08
N PRO A 3 6.69 9.87 8.79
CA PRO A 3 5.72 9.86 7.71
C PRO A 3 6.38 9.60 6.34
N GLU A 4 7.63 10.01 6.18
CA GLU A 4 8.44 9.75 4.98
C GLU A 4 8.72 8.25 4.79
N THR A 5 8.97 7.49 5.86
CA THR A 5 9.21 6.04 5.74
C THR A 5 7.95 5.32 5.28
N LEU A 6 6.80 5.70 5.81
CA LEU A 6 5.52 5.13 5.39
C LEU A 6 5.21 5.48 3.93
N ASP A 7 5.45 6.72 3.52
CA ASP A 7 5.21 7.15 2.13
C ASP A 7 6.14 6.42 1.15
N ASN A 8 7.43 6.25 1.48
CA ASN A 8 8.37 5.47 0.67
C ASN A 8 7.96 3.99 0.55
N LEU A 9 7.42 3.40 1.62
CA LEU A 9 6.91 2.03 1.60
C LEU A 9 5.67 1.89 0.70
N ILE A 10 4.73 2.82 0.80
CA ILE A 10 3.54 2.85 -0.04
C ILE A 10 3.92 3.06 -1.50
N GLU A 11 4.84 3.98 -1.79
CA GLU A 11 5.32 4.27 -3.14
C GLU A 11 6.01 3.04 -3.75
N SER A 12 6.92 2.41 -3.00
CA SER A 12 7.58 1.17 -3.41
C SER A 12 6.58 0.03 -3.66
N PHE A 13 5.54 -0.06 -2.84
CA PHE A 13 4.48 -1.04 -3.00
C PHE A 13 3.67 -0.80 -4.29
N VAL A 14 3.23 0.44 -4.54
CA VAL A 14 2.47 0.81 -5.74
C VAL A 14 3.29 0.60 -7.01
N LEU A 15 4.59 0.90 -6.97
CA LEU A 15 5.53 0.68 -8.08
C LEU A 15 5.73 -0.82 -8.38
N ARG A 16 5.72 -1.66 -7.34
CA ARG A 16 6.06 -3.09 -7.44
C ARG A 16 4.87 -3.99 -7.74
N GLU A 17 3.73 -3.73 -7.12
CA GLU A 17 2.48 -4.46 -7.37
C GLU A 17 1.73 -3.91 -8.58
N GLY A 18 2.09 -2.72 -9.07
CA GLY A 18 1.45 -2.14 -10.25
C GLY A 18 -0.07 -2.10 -10.07
N THR A 19 -0.53 -1.60 -8.92
CA THR A 19 -1.94 -1.69 -8.52
C THR A 19 -2.82 -1.14 -9.65
N ASP A 20 -3.45 -2.07 -10.36
CA ASP A 20 -4.26 -1.82 -11.55
C ASP A 20 -5.67 -1.43 -11.09
N TYR A 21 -5.76 -0.33 -10.35
CA TYR A 21 -7.03 0.23 -9.89
C TYR A 21 -7.70 0.99 -11.05
N GLY A 22 -8.17 0.21 -12.03
CA GLY A 22 -9.04 0.63 -13.13
C GLY A 22 -8.33 0.98 -14.44
N GLU A 23 -9.11 0.94 -15.53
CA GLU A 23 -8.73 1.19 -16.93
C GLU A 23 -8.15 2.59 -17.23
N TYR A 24 -7.91 3.40 -16.20
CA TYR A 24 -7.40 4.76 -16.30
C TYR A 24 -5.99 4.85 -15.71
N GLU A 25 -5.04 5.37 -16.49
CA GLU A 25 -3.70 5.73 -16.02
C GLU A 25 -3.79 6.80 -14.92
N ARG A 26 -3.89 6.37 -13.66
CA ARG A 26 -3.71 7.25 -12.51
C ARG A 26 -2.22 7.44 -12.24
N SER A 27 -1.85 8.67 -11.89
CA SER A 27 -0.48 9.03 -11.50
C SER A 27 -0.04 8.21 -10.29
N LEU A 28 1.26 7.96 -10.14
CA LEU A 28 1.84 7.32 -8.96
C LEU A 28 1.38 8.02 -7.66
N ALA A 29 1.38 9.35 -7.65
CA ALA A 29 0.92 10.17 -6.53
C ALA A 29 -0.55 9.91 -6.16
N ASP A 30 -1.43 9.74 -7.14
CA ASP A 30 -2.85 9.46 -6.91
C ASP A 30 -3.04 8.07 -6.30
N LYS A 31 -2.29 7.08 -6.79
CA LYS A 31 -2.29 5.72 -6.26
C LYS A 31 -1.78 5.68 -4.82
N VAL A 32 -0.69 6.41 -4.52
CA VAL A 32 -0.15 6.55 -3.15
C VAL A 32 -1.19 7.19 -2.23
N ALA A 33 -1.84 8.26 -2.68
CA ALA A 33 -2.88 8.93 -1.91
C ALA A 33 -4.08 8.02 -1.62
N ASP A 34 -4.49 7.21 -2.60
CA ASP A 34 -5.57 6.24 -2.48
C ASP A 34 -5.24 5.15 -1.44
N VAL A 35 -4.07 4.51 -1.55
CA VAL A 35 -3.60 3.52 -0.56
C VAL A 35 -3.50 4.13 0.83
N LYS A 36 -3.01 5.37 0.94
CA LYS A 36 -2.94 6.11 2.22
C LYS A 36 -4.34 6.37 2.79
N GLN A 37 -5.34 6.66 1.97
CA GLN A 37 -6.73 6.75 2.40
C GLN A 37 -7.27 5.38 2.83
N GLN A 38 -7.03 4.31 2.09
CA GLN A 38 -7.46 2.96 2.44
C GLN A 38 -6.88 2.52 3.79
N LEU A 39 -5.60 2.79 4.03
CA LEU A 39 -4.94 2.55 5.32
C LEU A 39 -5.61 3.36 6.45
N LYS A 40 -5.92 4.64 6.22
CA LYS A 40 -6.63 5.47 7.20
C LYS A 40 -8.06 4.98 7.48
N ARG A 41 -8.74 4.43 6.47
CA ARG A 41 -10.10 3.88 6.58
C ARG A 41 -10.13 2.46 7.15
N GLY A 42 -8.98 1.78 7.21
CA GLY A 42 -8.89 0.38 7.61
C GLY A 42 -9.26 -0.62 6.50
N GLU A 43 -9.38 -0.14 5.26
CA GLU A 43 -9.65 -0.96 4.06
C GLU A 43 -8.38 -1.67 3.56
N ALA A 44 -7.20 -1.15 3.90
CA ALA A 44 -5.90 -1.80 3.68
C ALA A 44 -5.17 -1.95 5.03
N VAL A 45 -4.30 -2.96 5.11
CA VAL A 45 -3.47 -3.22 6.28
C VAL A 45 -2.00 -3.38 5.89
N LEU A 46 -1.13 -2.91 6.77
CA LEU A 46 0.31 -3.15 6.70
C LEU A 46 0.61 -4.50 7.36
N VAL A 47 1.29 -5.37 6.62
CA VAL A 47 1.71 -6.70 7.07
C VAL A 47 3.22 -6.74 7.10
N TRP A 48 3.79 -7.05 8.26
CA TRP A 48 5.22 -7.30 8.41
C TRP A 48 5.51 -8.77 8.10
N SER A 49 6.40 -9.00 7.13
CA SER A 49 6.92 -10.32 6.81
C SER A 49 8.23 -10.52 7.55
N GLU A 50 8.21 -11.30 8.63
CA GLU A 50 9.43 -11.66 9.37
C GLU A 50 10.41 -12.45 8.50
N LEU A 51 9.91 -13.26 7.56
CA LEU A 51 10.74 -14.10 6.69
C LEU A 51 11.63 -13.30 5.75
N HIS A 52 11.15 -12.14 5.31
CA HIS A 52 11.84 -11.28 4.34
C HIS A 52 12.25 -9.92 4.93
N GLU A 53 12.01 -9.69 6.22
CA GLU A 53 12.19 -8.41 6.90
C GLU A 53 11.62 -7.22 6.09
N THR A 54 10.44 -7.44 5.48
CA THR A 54 9.82 -6.48 4.57
C THR A 54 8.40 -6.17 5.01
N VAL A 55 7.97 -4.95 4.71
CA VAL A 55 6.59 -4.51 4.87
C VAL A 55 5.85 -4.73 3.55
N ASN A 56 4.70 -5.38 3.62
CA ASN A 56 3.73 -5.43 2.53
C ASN A 56 2.46 -4.67 2.92
N ILE A 57 1.73 -4.22 1.92
CA ILE A 57 0.40 -3.64 2.09
C ILE A 57 -0.57 -4.58 1.39
N MET A 58 -1.73 -4.84 1.97
CA MET A 58 -2.76 -5.59 1.28
C MET A 58 -4.15 -5.12 1.68
N PRO A 59 -5.14 -5.27 0.78
CA PRO A 59 -6.53 -5.05 1.13
C PRO A 59 -6.90 -5.90 2.35
N ARG A 60 -7.58 -5.28 3.31
CA ARG A 60 -8.10 -5.95 4.50
C ARG A 60 -8.99 -7.14 4.14
N ALA A 61 -9.68 -7.07 3.01
CA ALA A 61 -10.51 -8.16 2.50
C ALA A 61 -9.71 -9.41 2.09
N LEU A 62 -8.44 -9.26 1.70
CA LEU A 62 -7.54 -10.38 1.38
C LEU A 62 -6.75 -10.86 2.60
N PHE A 63 -6.71 -10.04 3.65
CA PHE A 63 -6.09 -10.40 4.92
C PHE A 63 -7.04 -11.31 5.73
N ASN A 64 -6.92 -12.62 5.53
CA ASN A 64 -7.52 -13.62 6.42
C ASN A 64 -6.61 -13.78 7.64
N GLY A 65 -6.87 -13.00 8.70
CA GLY A 65 -6.23 -13.14 10.00
C GLY A 65 -6.62 -14.44 10.71
#